data_AF-A0A524FGX6-F1
#
_entry.id   AF-A0A524FGX6-F1
#
_cell.length_a   1.000
_cell.length_b   1.000
_cell.length_c   1.000
_cell.angle_alpha   90.00
_cell.angle_beta   90.00
_cell.angle_gamma   90.00
#
_symmetry.space_group_name_H-M   'P 1'
#
loop_
_entity.id
_entity.type
_entity.pdbx_description
1 polymer ?
#
loop_
_entity_poly.entity_id
_entity_poly.type
_entity_poly.pdbx_seq_one_letter_code
_entity_poly.pdbx_strand_id
1 'polypeptide(L)'
;MFFRKLNNSDLWNKIKILREYIKELGSGFKERTCWSCGKSLNIYDFLSDNLEFSPEHILELWENPILEFHCCECFKYLKRDELSNVELQNTKRYCKNCHKLMNIYQFARSYNYLKINELKDVWLNENSVIFCSGFCEKYYYRIKKEKK
;
A
#
# COMPACT_ATOMS: atom_id res chain seq x y z
N MET A 1 11.49 -2.89 5.65
CA MET A 1 12.22 -1.84 4.93
C MET A 1 12.09 -2.16 3.44
N PHE A 2 11.25 -1.41 2.72
CA PHE A 2 11.01 -1.64 1.30
C PHE A 2 11.92 -0.72 0.50
N PHE A 3 12.92 -1.29 -0.18
CA PHE A 3 13.56 -0.61 -1.30
C PHE A 3 12.92 -1.20 -2.56
N ARG A 4 11.83 -0.59 -3.06
CA ARG A 4 11.54 -0.70 -4.50
C ARG A 4 12.82 -0.19 -5.19
N LYS A 5 13.34 -0.93 -6.18
CA LYS A 5 14.39 -0.39 -7.06
C LYS A 5 13.78 0.81 -7.77
N LEU A 6 13.91 1.98 -7.17
CA LEU A 6 13.49 3.25 -7.75
C LEU A 6 14.29 3.38 -9.04
N ASN A 7 13.61 3.52 -10.17
CA ASN A 7 14.25 4.06 -11.35
C ASN A 7 14.50 5.53 -11.04
N ASN A 8 15.65 5.81 -10.40
CA ASN A 8 15.98 7.12 -9.86
C ASN A 8 15.82 8.22 -10.92
N SER A 9 16.09 7.92 -12.20
CA SER A 9 15.92 8.87 -13.30
C SER A 9 14.49 9.38 -13.46
N ASP A 10 13.49 8.49 -13.42
CA ASP A 10 12.09 8.85 -13.61
C ASP A 10 11.56 9.68 -12.42
N LEU A 11 11.91 9.27 -11.19
CA LEU A 11 11.58 10.02 -9.98
C LEU A 11 12.17 11.45 -10.04
N TRP A 12 13.43 11.61 -10.44
CA TRP A 12 14.07 12.93 -10.56
C TRP A 12 13.40 13.81 -11.61
N ASN A 13 13.00 13.24 -12.75
CA ASN A 13 12.26 13.99 -13.78
C ASN A 13 10.91 14.47 -13.25
N LYS A 14 10.15 13.60 -12.58
CA LYS A 14 8.86 13.95 -11.97
C LYS A 14 9.00 15.02 -10.88
N ILE A 15 10.04 14.93 -10.05
CA ILE A 15 10.34 15.96 -9.04
C ILE A 15 10.64 17.30 -9.70
N LYS A 16 11.37 17.32 -10.82
CA LYS A 16 11.70 18.55 -11.55
C LYS A 16 10.43 19.23 -12.06
N ILE A 17 9.55 18.48 -12.72
CA ILE A 17 8.27 18.99 -13.24
C ILE A 17 7.38 19.49 -12.09
N LEU A 18 7.26 18.72 -11.01
CA LEU A 18 6.46 19.10 -9.85
C LEU A 18 6.95 20.42 -9.22
N ARG A 19 8.27 20.64 -9.17
CA ARG A 19 8.85 21.91 -8.69
C ARG A 19 8.47 23.10 -9.56
N GLU A 20 8.33 22.91 -10.87
CA GLU A 20 7.89 23.97 -11.78
C GLU A 20 6.43 24.34 -11.48
N TYR A 21 5.53 23.35 -11.31
CA TYR A 21 4.14 23.63 -10.93
C TYR A 21 3.98 24.29 -9.57
N ILE A 22 4.74 23.86 -8.55
CA ILE A 22 4.71 24.50 -7.23
C ILE A 22 5.18 25.96 -7.32
N LYS A 23 6.19 26.25 -8.16
CA LYS A 23 6.66 27.63 -8.38
C LYS A 23 5.61 28.48 -9.08
N GLU A 24 4.90 27.93 -10.05
CA GLU A 24 3.81 28.62 -10.75
C GLU A 24 2.65 28.95 -9.81
N LEU A 25 2.33 28.06 -8.86
CA LEU A 25 1.34 28.32 -7.80
C LEU A 25 1.79 29.38 -6.79
N GLY A 26 3.10 29.48 -6.53
CA GLY A 26 3.66 30.47 -5.61
C GLY A 26 3.03 30.37 -4.21
N SER A 27 2.44 31.48 -3.74
CA SER A 27 1.77 31.55 -2.43
C SER A 27 0.46 30.76 -2.35
N GLY A 28 -0.06 30.26 -3.47
CA GLY A 28 -1.24 29.41 -3.51
C GLY A 28 -0.99 27.94 -3.14
N PHE A 29 0.28 27.52 -3.04
CA PHE A 29 0.64 26.15 -2.67
C PHE A 29 0.33 25.88 -1.19
N LYS A 30 -0.45 24.84 -0.91
CA LYS A 30 -0.82 24.48 0.46
C LYS A 30 0.24 23.58 1.09
N GLU A 31 0.79 24.04 2.20
CA GLU A 31 1.51 23.16 3.12
C GLU A 31 0.52 22.22 3.81
N ARG A 32 0.83 20.92 3.81
CA ARG A 32 0.01 19.91 4.48
C ARG A 32 0.72 19.40 5.71
N THR A 33 -0.07 19.11 6.73
CA THR A 33 0.37 18.43 7.95
C THR A 33 -0.34 17.09 8.06
N CYS A 34 0.28 16.17 8.79
CA CYS A 34 -0.34 14.90 9.11
C CYS A 34 -1.60 15.14 9.93
N TRP A 35 -2.72 14.60 9.47
CA TRP A 35 -4.01 14.72 10.15
C TRP A 35 -3.97 14.23 11.61
N SER A 36 -3.25 13.14 11.87
CA SER A 36 -3.20 12.51 13.19
C SER A 36 -2.19 13.16 14.16
N CYS A 37 -1.02 13.59 13.70
CA CYS A 37 0.06 14.05 14.60
C CYS A 37 0.56 15.48 14.34
N GLY A 38 0.00 16.18 13.34
CA GLY A 38 0.37 17.56 13.00
C GLY A 38 1.75 17.73 12.37
N LYS A 39 2.52 16.65 12.15
CA LYS A 39 3.84 16.72 11.51
C LYS A 39 3.73 17.25 10.09
N SER A 40 4.56 18.22 9.72
CA SER A 40 4.65 18.72 8.34
C SER A 40 4.96 17.59 7.36
N LEU A 41 4.24 17.56 6.24
CA LEU A 41 4.37 16.57 5.19
C LEU A 41 5.06 17.17 3.98
N ASN A 42 5.82 16.32 3.30
CA ASN A 42 6.55 16.68 2.10
C ASN A 42 5.89 16.04 0.87
N ILE A 43 5.46 16.86 -0.08
CA ILE A 43 4.84 16.38 -1.33
C ILE A 43 5.78 15.50 -2.15
N TYR A 44 7.11 15.68 -2.04
CA TYR A 44 8.07 14.83 -2.76
C TYR A 44 8.12 13.41 -2.18
N ASP A 45 7.94 13.26 -0.87
CA ASP A 45 7.84 11.94 -0.24
C ASP A 45 6.56 11.25 -0.73
N PHE A 46 5.45 12.00 -0.81
CA PHE A 46 4.18 11.51 -1.35
C PHE A 46 4.29 11.08 -2.82
N LEU A 47 4.98 11.86 -3.67
CA LEU A 47 5.29 11.48 -5.05
C LEU A 47 6.12 10.19 -5.11
N SER A 48 7.12 10.05 -4.22
CA SER A 48 8.01 8.88 -4.21
C SER A 48 7.28 7.57 -3.88
N ASP A 49 6.23 7.65 -3.06
CA ASP A 49 5.38 6.51 -2.72
C ASP A 49 4.36 6.18 -3.81
N ASN A 50 3.97 7.15 -4.64
CA ASN A 50 2.94 7.03 -5.69
C ASN A 50 3.49 7.34 -7.10
N LEU A 51 4.60 6.70 -7.45
CA LEU A 51 5.32 6.89 -8.71
C LEU A 51 4.50 6.58 -9.96
N GLU A 52 3.40 5.84 -9.85
CA GLU A 52 2.47 5.57 -10.95
C GLU A 52 1.75 6.82 -11.45
N PHE A 53 1.59 7.85 -10.61
CA PHE A 53 0.88 9.06 -10.98
C PHE A 53 1.79 10.08 -11.67
N SER A 54 1.16 10.95 -12.46
CA SER A 54 1.85 12.09 -13.06
C SER A 54 2.04 13.21 -12.02
N PRO A 55 3.04 14.10 -12.20
CA PRO A 55 3.26 15.23 -11.30
C PRO A 55 2.04 16.14 -11.13
N GLU A 56 1.29 16.37 -12.22
CA GLU A 56 0.06 17.18 -12.23
C GLU A 56 -0.98 16.55 -11.32
N HIS A 57 -1.20 15.25 -11.46
CA HIS A 57 -2.19 14.54 -10.65
C HIS A 57 -1.80 14.48 -9.17
N ILE A 58 -0.52 14.35 -8.86
CA ILE A 58 -0.02 14.42 -7.48
C ILE A 58 -0.34 15.78 -6.86
N LEU A 59 -0.16 16.86 -7.62
CA LEU A 59 -0.48 18.21 -7.16
C LEU A 59 -1.98 18.41 -6.96
N GLU A 60 -2.82 17.92 -7.88
CA GLU A 60 -4.29 17.95 -7.74
C GLU A 60 -4.75 17.23 -6.47
N LEU A 61 -4.21 16.04 -6.20
CA LEU A 61 -4.49 15.30 -4.97
C LEU A 61 -4.02 16.08 -3.75
N TRP A 62 -2.82 16.64 -3.79
CA TRP A 62 -2.25 17.42 -2.68
C TRP A 62 -3.10 18.66 -2.33
N GLU A 63 -3.66 19.33 -3.34
CA GLU A 63 -4.49 20.52 -3.17
C GLU A 63 -5.96 20.20 -2.82
N ASN A 64 -6.37 18.94 -2.96
CA ASN A 64 -7.75 18.50 -2.71
C ASN A 64 -8.14 18.68 -1.22
N PRO A 65 -9.16 19.48 -0.89
CA PRO A 65 -9.51 19.78 0.50
C PRO A 65 -10.12 18.60 1.25
N ILE A 66 -10.60 17.57 0.56
CA ILE A 66 -11.27 16.39 1.14
C ILE A 66 -10.26 15.35 1.62
N LEU A 67 -9.05 15.34 1.04
CA LEU A 67 -8.07 14.30 1.34
C LEU A 67 -7.32 14.55 2.66
N GLU A 68 -7.33 13.52 3.51
CA GLU A 68 -6.56 13.47 4.74
C GLU A 68 -5.21 12.79 4.50
N PHE A 69 -4.13 13.51 4.77
CA PHE A 69 -2.78 12.98 4.62
C PHE A 69 -2.22 12.52 5.96
N HIS A 70 -1.54 11.37 5.93
CA HIS A 70 -0.94 10.76 7.11
C HIS A 70 0.57 10.59 6.88
N CYS A 71 1.37 10.92 7.90
CA CYS A 71 2.80 10.59 7.87
C CYS A 71 2.99 9.07 7.91
N CYS A 72 4.17 8.59 7.50
CA CYS A 72 4.45 7.15 7.39
C CYS A 72 4.22 6.37 8.69
N GLU A 73 4.47 6.98 9.85
CA GLU A 73 4.21 6.32 11.15
C GLU A 73 2.71 6.23 11.45
N CYS A 74 1.96 7.33 11.34
CA CYS A 74 0.50 7.31 11.50
C CYS A 74 -0.18 6.36 10.52
N PHE A 75 0.30 6.30 9.27
CA PHE A 75 -0.21 5.38 8.26
C PHE A 75 0.05 3.90 8.65
N LYS A 76 1.22 3.58 9.23
CA LYS A 76 1.49 2.23 9.76
C LYS A 76 0.55 1.86 10.90
N TYR A 77 0.21 2.82 11.78
CA TYR A 77 -0.75 2.59 12.85
C TYR A 77 -2.15 2.34 12.30
N LEU A 78 -2.65 3.17 11.39
CA LEU A 78 -3.93 2.95 10.72
C LEU A 78 -4.03 1.56 10.10
N LYS A 79 -3.01 1.17 9.33
CA LYS A 79 -2.96 -0.17 8.72
C LYS A 79 -2.96 -1.29 9.76
N ARG A 80 -2.30 -1.10 10.90
CA ARG A 80 -2.30 -2.09 12.00
C ARG A 80 -3.69 -2.19 12.63
N ASP A 81 -4.35 -1.06 12.88
CA ASP A 81 -5.68 -1.03 13.49
C ASP A 81 -6.71 -1.68 12.57
N GLU A 82 -6.66 -1.41 11.27
CA GLU A 82 -7.50 -2.08 10.28
C GLU A 82 -7.27 -3.59 10.25
N LEU A 83 -6.00 -4.04 10.24
CA LEU A 83 -5.68 -5.47 10.31
C LEU A 83 -6.16 -6.12 11.61
N SER A 84 -6.13 -5.39 12.72
CA SER A 84 -6.62 -5.87 14.02
C SER A 84 -8.15 -6.06 13.99
N ASN A 85 -8.89 -5.15 13.33
CA ASN A 85 -10.33 -5.30 13.09
C ASN A 85 -10.65 -6.52 12.21
N VAL A 86 -9.77 -6.87 11.26
CA VAL A 86 -9.91 -8.10 10.47
C VAL A 86 -9.59 -9.33 11.31
N GLU A 87 -8.56 -9.27 12.17
CA GLU A 87 -8.19 -10.38 13.06
C GLU A 87 -9.33 -10.77 14.00
N LEU A 88 -10.06 -9.78 14.55
CA LEU A 88 -11.22 -10.01 15.41
C LEU A 88 -12.33 -10.81 14.73
N GLN A 89 -12.49 -10.67 13.41
CA GLN A 89 -13.53 -11.37 12.64
C GLN A 89 -13.10 -12.78 12.23
N ASN A 90 -11.83 -12.95 11.86
CA ASN A 90 -11.27 -14.26 11.58
C ASN A 90 -9.79 -14.30 11.95
N THR A 91 -9.48 -15.03 13.02
CA THR A 91 -8.14 -15.01 13.61
C THR A 91 -7.13 -15.82 12.80
N LYS A 92 -7.58 -16.88 12.11
CA LYS A 92 -6.68 -17.92 11.58
C LYS A 92 -7.23 -18.61 10.33
N ARG A 93 -6.37 -18.76 9.32
CA ARG A 93 -6.65 -19.55 8.11
C ARG A 93 -5.48 -20.44 7.72
N TYR A 94 -5.72 -21.45 6.90
CA TYR A 94 -4.72 -22.44 6.49
C TYR A 94 -4.28 -22.23 5.04
N CYS A 95 -2.98 -22.35 4.79
CA CYS A 95 -2.44 -22.35 3.43
C CYS A 95 -2.97 -23.56 2.66
N LYS A 96 -3.50 -23.33 1.44
CA LYS A 96 -4.07 -24.42 0.64
C LYS A 96 -3.03 -25.46 0.18
N ASN A 97 -1.76 -25.07 0.08
CA ASN A 97 -0.69 -25.94 -0.40
C ASN A 97 -0.05 -26.79 0.71
N CYS A 98 0.43 -26.14 1.78
CA CYS A 98 1.21 -26.78 2.83
C CYS A 98 0.44 -26.95 4.15
N HIS A 99 -0.83 -26.54 4.21
CA HIS A 99 -1.68 -26.58 5.40
C HIS A 99 -1.10 -25.86 6.63
N LYS A 100 -0.12 -24.99 6.42
CA LYS A 100 0.41 -24.13 7.49
C LYS A 100 -0.68 -23.18 7.98
N LEU A 101 -0.86 -23.13 9.30
CA LEU A 101 -1.70 -22.15 9.97
C LEU A 101 -1.09 -20.74 9.81
N MET A 102 -1.93 -19.77 9.46
CA MET A 102 -1.56 -18.38 9.24
C MET A 102 -2.50 -17.47 10.01
N ASN A 103 -1.98 -16.33 10.46
CA ASN A 103 -2.80 -15.20 10.90
C ASN A 103 -2.82 -14.11 9.82
N ILE A 104 -3.70 -13.13 10.02
CA ILE A 104 -3.89 -12.03 9.06
C ILE A 104 -2.61 -11.22 8.85
N TYR A 105 -1.78 -11.02 9.88
CA TYR A 105 -0.52 -10.27 9.75
C TYR A 105 0.50 -11.00 8.87
N GLN A 106 0.63 -12.31 9.02
CA GLN A 106 1.50 -13.14 8.17
C GLN A 106 1.01 -13.13 6.72
N PHE A 107 -0.31 -13.22 6.52
CA PHE A 107 -0.91 -13.14 5.19
C PHE A 107 -0.70 -11.78 4.55
N ALA A 108 -1.03 -10.68 5.23
CA ALA A 108 -0.85 -9.31 4.74
C ALA A 108 0.62 -9.01 4.39
N ARG A 109 1.58 -9.64 5.07
CA ARG A 109 3.00 -9.53 4.74
C ARG A 109 3.34 -10.23 3.42
N SER A 110 2.80 -11.42 3.18
CA SER A 110 2.99 -12.18 1.95
C SER A 110 2.24 -11.57 0.75
N TYR A 111 1.16 -10.85 1.01
CA TYR A 111 0.28 -10.20 0.02
C TYR A 111 0.34 -8.68 0.15
N ASN A 112 1.54 -8.14 0.36
CA ASN A 112 1.75 -6.70 0.58
C ASN A 112 1.39 -5.80 -0.61
N TYR A 113 1.13 -6.39 -1.78
CA TYR A 113 0.68 -5.72 -2.98
C TYR A 113 -0.82 -5.42 -2.98
N LEU A 114 -1.59 -6.09 -2.10
CA LEU A 114 -3.02 -5.85 -1.94
C LEU A 114 -3.26 -4.64 -1.02
N LYS A 115 -4.26 -3.84 -1.37
CA LYS A 115 -4.84 -2.81 -0.50
C LYS A 115 -5.55 -3.47 0.69
N ILE A 116 -5.78 -2.71 1.76
CA ILE A 116 -6.38 -3.26 2.97
C ILE A 116 -7.79 -3.85 2.74
N ASN A 117 -8.59 -3.21 1.90
CA ASN A 117 -9.93 -3.71 1.53
C ASN A 117 -9.83 -5.04 0.75
N GLU A 118 -8.90 -5.12 -0.21
CA GLU A 118 -8.67 -6.35 -0.96
C GLU A 118 -8.16 -7.49 -0.05
N LEU A 119 -7.27 -7.17 0.91
CA LEU A 119 -6.83 -8.12 1.93
C LEU A 119 -8.00 -8.63 2.77
N LYS A 120 -8.89 -7.73 3.20
CA LYS A 120 -10.08 -8.05 3.98
C LYS A 120 -11.02 -8.96 3.19
N ASP A 121 -11.31 -8.63 1.94
CA ASP A 121 -12.21 -9.40 1.07
C ASP A 121 -11.68 -10.81 0.83
N VAL A 122 -10.38 -10.95 0.55
CA VAL A 122 -9.74 -12.25 0.35
C VAL A 122 -9.69 -13.05 1.66
N TRP A 123 -9.31 -12.41 2.78
CA TRP A 123 -9.13 -13.10 4.05
C TRP A 123 -10.45 -13.57 4.66
N LEU A 124 -11.47 -12.71 4.69
CA LEU A 124 -12.77 -13.02 5.31
C LEU A 124 -13.65 -13.95 4.45
N ASN A 125 -13.39 -14.03 3.15
CA ASN A 125 -14.09 -14.98 2.29
C ASN A 125 -13.52 -16.39 2.45
N GLU A 126 -14.31 -17.28 3.08
CA GLU A 126 -13.93 -18.69 3.32
C GLU A 126 -13.68 -19.48 2.04
N ASN A 127 -14.35 -19.12 0.94
CA ASN A 127 -14.17 -19.77 -0.37
C ASN A 127 -12.89 -19.33 -1.07
N SER A 128 -12.28 -18.21 -0.66
CA SER A 128 -11.03 -17.74 -1.24
C SER A 128 -9.91 -18.73 -0.96
N VAL A 129 -9.21 -19.14 -2.02
CA VAL A 129 -8.00 -19.97 -1.92
C VAL A 129 -6.83 -19.06 -1.56
N ILE A 130 -6.21 -19.31 -0.41
CA ILE A 130 -5.08 -18.52 0.08
C ILE A 130 -3.83 -19.37 0.30
N PHE A 131 -2.66 -18.73 0.23
CA PHE A 131 -1.37 -19.39 0.40
C PHE A 131 -0.50 -18.64 1.40
N CYS A 132 0.49 -19.30 2.00
CA CYS A 132 1.42 -18.63 2.92
C CYS A 132 2.50 -17.81 2.21
N SER A 133 2.72 -18.07 0.92
CA SER A 133 3.70 -17.38 0.10
C SER A 133 3.39 -17.61 -1.38
N GLY A 134 3.93 -16.73 -2.23
CA GLY A 134 3.85 -16.90 -3.69
C GLY A 134 4.53 -18.19 -4.19
N PHE A 135 5.46 -18.76 -3.42
CA PHE A 135 6.02 -20.08 -3.73
C PHE A 135 4.97 -21.18 -3.59
N CYS A 136 4.21 -21.20 -2.48
CA CYS A 136 3.14 -22.17 -2.28
C CYS A 136 2.03 -22.05 -3.32
N GLU A 137 1.69 -20.83 -3.71
CA GLU A 137 0.75 -20.56 -4.79
C GLU A 137 1.20 -21.16 -6.12
N LYS A 138 2.41 -20.80 -6.57
CA LYS A 138 2.98 -21.29 -7.83
C LYS A 138 3.09 -22.82 -7.85
N TYR A 139 3.54 -23.41 -6.75
CA TYR A 139 3.70 -24.85 -6.63
C TYR A 139 2.35 -25.59 -6.70
N TYR A 140 1.34 -25.10 -5.98
CA TYR A 140 0.00 -25.67 -5.99
C TYR A 140 -0.60 -25.71 -7.40
N TYR A 141 -0.53 -24.58 -8.13
CA TYR A 141 -1.06 -24.52 -9.49
C TYR A 141 -0.24 -25.33 -10.49
N ARG A 142 1.07 -25.49 -10.30
CA ARG A 142 1.90 -26.37 -11.13
C ARG A 142 1.45 -27.83 -10.99
N ILE A 143 1.34 -28.35 -9.77
CA ILE A 143 0.88 -29.73 -9.52
C ILE A 143 -0.53 -29.94 -10.06
N LYS A 144 -1.43 -28.97 -9.87
CA LYS A 144 -2.82 -29.09 -10.32
C LYS A 144 -2.93 -29.19 -11.85
N LYS A 145 -1.99 -28.59 -12.59
CA LYS A 145 -1.92 -28.72 -14.06
C LYS A 145 -1.39 -30.08 -14.50
N GLU A 146 -0.43 -30.65 -13.78
CA GLU A 146 0.15 -31.98 -14.09
C GLU A 146 -0.83 -33.14 -13.81
N LYS A 147 -1.87 -32.90 -13.00
CA LYS A 147 -2.92 -33.88 -12.67
C LYS A 147 -4.18 -33.76 -13.53
N LYS A 148 -4.21 -32.85 -14.50
CA LYS A 148 -5.28 -32.69 -15.49
C LYS A 148 -4.84 -33.24 -16.83
#